data_AF-A0A1M6GNR2-F1
#
_entry.id   AF-A0A1M6GNR2-F1
#
_cell.length_a   1.000
_cell.length_b   1.000
_cell.length_c   1.000
_cell.angle_alpha   90.00
_cell.angle_beta   90.00
_cell.angle_gamma   90.00
#
_symmetry.space_group_name_H-M   'P 1'
#
loop_
_entity.id
_entity.type
_entity.pdbx_description
1 polymer ?
#
loop_
_entity_poly.entity_id
_entity_poly.type
_entity_poly.pdbx_seq_one_letter_code
_entity_poly.pdbx_strand_id
1 'polypeptide(L)' 'MYLNIKVMQSWKNNKDKIDSLRKKYTKLMKRAYEVAPKNKSKSDDLNHQARLILQELKRTELNFLH' A
#
# COMPACT_ATOMS: atom_id res chain seq x y z
N MET A 1 -31.75 9.42 2.15
CA MET A 1 -31.13 8.74 3.31
C MET A 1 -30.22 7.58 2.91
N TYR A 2 -30.64 6.64 2.04
CA TYR A 2 -29.83 5.49 1.58
C TYR A 2 -28.53 5.84 0.83
N LEU A 3 -28.49 6.96 0.10
CA LEU A 3 -27.30 7.41 -0.62
C LEU A 3 -26.11 7.68 0.33
N ASN A 4 -26.38 8.29 1.49
CA ASN A 4 -25.36 8.69 2.46
C ASN A 4 -24.66 7.48 3.11
N ILE A 5 -25.38 6.38 3.32
CA ILE A 5 -24.82 5.15 3.91
C ILE A 5 -23.84 4.48 2.93
N LYS A 6 -24.19 4.41 1.64
CA LYS A 6 -23.30 3.82 0.60
C LYS A 6 -22.02 4.62 0.44
N VAL A 7 -22.12 5.95 0.44
CA VAL A 7 -20.95 6.84 0.36
C VAL A 7 -20.05 6.63 1.57
N MET A 8 -20.60 6.66 2.79
CA MET A 8 -19.83 6.45 4.02
C MET A 8 -19.14 5.07 4.08
N GLN A 9 -19.80 4.02 3.59
CA GLN A 9 -19.22 2.68 3.51
C GLN A 9 -18.05 2.63 2.50
N SER A 10 -18.21 3.25 1.33
CA SER A 10 -17.14 3.34 0.33
C SER A 10 -15.93 4.09 0.87
N TRP A 11 -16.15 5.18 1.62
CA TRP A 11 -15.10 5.95 2.26
C TRP A 11 -14.31 5.13 3.27
N LYS A 12 -15.00 4.38 4.14
CA LYS A 12 -14.37 3.48 5.10
C LYS A 12 -13.54 2.41 4.39
N ASN A 13 -14.10 1.77 3.36
CA ASN A 13 -13.40 0.73 2.60
C ASN A 13 -12.13 1.25 1.93
N ASN A 14 -12.16 2.46 1.37
CA ASN A 14 -10.99 3.09 0.76
C ASN A 14 -9.90 3.40 1.79
N LYS A 15 -10.29 3.91 2.97
CA LYS A 15 -9.36 4.16 4.08
C LYS A 15 -8.70 2.87 4.56
N ASP A 16 -9.48 1.82 4.79
CA ASP A 16 -8.97 0.50 5.21
C ASP A 16 -8.02 -0.08 4.14
N LYS A 17 -8.31 0.12 2.85
CA LYS A 17 -7.43 -0.28 1.75
C LYS A 17 -6.11 0.49 1.75
N ILE A 18 -6.15 1.82 1.90
CA ILE A 18 -4.94 2.67 1.98
C ILE A 18 -4.05 2.23 3.15
N ASP A 19 -4.63 2.04 4.33
CA ASP A 19 -3.88 1.63 5.52
C ASP A 19 -3.26 0.22 5.36
N SER A 20 -3.98 -0.70 4.71
CA SER A 20 -3.46 -2.03 4.36
C SER A 20 -2.28 -1.95 3.40
N LEU A 21 -2.36 -1.12 2.36
CA LEU A 21 -1.26 -0.91 1.40
C LEU A 21 -0.04 -0.29 2.08
N ARG A 22 -0.22 0.72 2.93
CA ARG A 22 0.87 1.32 3.73
C ARG A 22 1.57 0.29 4.60
N LYS A 23 0.81 -0.53 5.34
CA LYS A 23 1.38 -1.61 6.18
C LYS A 23 2.19 -2.61 5.36
N LYS A 24 1.68 -3.04 4.21
CA LYS A 24 2.39 -3.97 3.30
C LYS A 24 3.67 -3.37 2.76
N TYR A 25 3.62 -2.13 2.26
CA TYR A 25 4.78 -1.40 1.76
C TYR A 25 5.88 -1.31 2.84
N THR A 26 5.53 -0.82 4.03
CA THR A 26 6.50 -0.65 5.13
C THR A 26 7.13 -1.99 5.53
N LYS A 27 6.34 -3.08 5.59
CA LYS A 27 6.85 -4.41 5.91
C LYS A 27 7.85 -4.92 4.86
N LEU A 28 7.56 -4.74 3.58
CA LEU A 28 8.45 -5.14 2.49
C LEU A 28 9.74 -4.33 2.49
N MET A 29 9.65 -3.00 2.63
CA MET A 29 10.82 -2.12 2.68
C MET A 29 11.72 -2.41 3.88
N LYS A 30 11.13 -2.61 5.07
CA LYS A 30 11.89 -3.02 6.26
C LYS A 30 12.67 -4.30 6.02
N ARG A 31 12.01 -5.31 5.44
CA ARG A 31 12.66 -6.60 5.14
C ARG A 31 13.72 -6.47 4.05
N ALA A 32 13.48 -5.66 3.03
CA ALA A 32 14.46 -5.39 1.97
C ALA A 32 15.73 -4.78 2.57
N TYR A 33 15.59 -3.79 3.46
CA TYR A 33 16.71 -3.17 4.18
C TYR A 33 17.48 -4.16 5.03
N GLU A 34 16.79 -4.98 5.84
CA GLU A 34 17.43 -5.99 6.71
C GLU A 34 18.20 -7.07 5.91
N VAL A 35 17.72 -7.39 4.70
CA VAL A 35 18.31 -8.41 3.83
C VAL A 35 19.45 -7.86 2.97
N ALA A 36 19.46 -6.55 2.67
CA ALA A 36 20.41 -5.93 1.74
C ALA A 36 21.90 -6.27 2.01
N PRO A 37 22.40 -6.28 3.26
CA PRO A 37 23.80 -6.60 3.53
C PRO A 37 24.16 -8.07 3.29
N LYS A 38 23.17 -8.97 3.28
CA LYS A 38 23.36 -10.43 3.23
C LYS A 38 23.07 -11.00 1.84
N ASN A 39 22.11 -10.43 1.14
CA ASN A 39 21.67 -10.90 -0.17
C ASN A 39 21.04 -9.76 -0.97
N LYS A 40 21.84 -9.15 -1.85
CA LYS A 40 21.40 -8.05 -2.71
C LYS A 40 20.20 -8.44 -3.59
N SER A 41 20.29 -9.59 -4.27
CA SER A 41 19.25 -10.04 -5.21
C SER A 41 17.88 -10.13 -4.51
N LYS A 42 17.84 -10.78 -3.34
CA LYS A 42 16.61 -10.90 -2.54
C LYS A 42 16.10 -9.55 -2.02
N SER A 43 17.01 -8.62 -1.67
CA SER A 43 16.62 -7.26 -1.28
C SER A 43 15.99 -6.50 -2.45
N ASP A 44 16.58 -6.61 -3.64
CA ASP A 44 16.08 -6.00 -4.86
C ASP A 44 14.69 -6.54 -5.25
N ASP A 45 14.46 -7.84 -5.10
CA ASP A 45 13.14 -8.47 -5.33
C ASP A 45 12.08 -7.92 -4.37
N LEU A 46 12.41 -7.82 -3.07
CA LEU A 46 11.51 -7.24 -2.07
C LEU A 46 11.22 -5.76 -2.33
N ASN A 47 12.23 -5.00 -2.75
CA ASN A 47 12.10 -3.60 -3.13
C ASN A 47 11.24 -3.45 -4.40
N HIS A 48 11.39 -4.34 -5.39
CA HIS A 48 10.53 -4.37 -6.57
C HIS A 48 9.06 -4.60 -6.17
N GLN A 49 8.78 -5.58 -5.31
CA GLN A 49 7.43 -5.80 -4.78
C GLN A 49 6.90 -4.58 -4.01
N ALA A 50 7.75 -3.93 -3.20
CA ALA A 50 7.36 -2.71 -2.47
C ALA A 50 6.96 -1.58 -3.43
N ARG A 51 7.68 -1.39 -4.54
CA ARG A 51 7.37 -0.37 -5.56
C ARG A 51 6.01 -0.61 -6.23
N LEU A 52 5.63 -1.86 -6.48
CA LEU A 52 4.31 -2.20 -7.01
C LEU A 52 3.19 -1.82 -6.01
N ILE A 53 3.39 -2.09 -4.71
CA ILE A 53 2.45 -1.67 -3.66
C ILE A 53 2.37 -0.14 -3.57
N LEU A 54 3.49 0.57 -3.69
CA LEU A 54 3.53 2.02 -3.67
C LEU A 54 2.77 2.63 -4.86
N GLN A 55 2.89 2.04 -6.04
CA GLN A 55 2.14 2.47 -7.22
C GLN A 55 0.62 2.32 -6.99
N GLU A 56 0.20 1.19 -6.43
CA GLU A 56 -1.22 0.96 -6.10
C GLU A 56 -1.74 1.91 -5.00
N LEU A 57 -0.89 2.20 -4.00
CA LEU A 57 -1.20 3.16 -2.95
C LEU A 57 -1.44 4.55 -3.55
N LYS A 58 -0.53 5.05 -4.38
CA LYS A 58 -0.66 6.36 -5.04
C LYS A 58 -1.94 6.44 -5.89
N ARG A 59 -2.25 5.38 -6.64
CA ARG A 59 -3.49 5.30 -7.43
C ARG A 59 -4.72 5.34 -6.54
N THR A 60 -4.71 4.61 -5.43
CA THR A 60 -5.84 4.55 -4.49
C THR A 60 -6.03 5.89 -3.76
N GLU A 61 -4.94 6.55 -3.35
CA GLU A 61 -4.99 7.87 -2.73
C GLU A 61 -5.51 8.94 -3.69
N LEU A 62 -5.06 8.93 -4.96
CA LEU A 62 -5.57 9.85 -5.98
C LEU A 62 -7.08 9.68 -6.20
N ASN A 63 -7.54 8.43 -6.33
CA ASN A 63 -8.97 8.11 -6.48
C ASN A 63 -9.82 8.40 -5.23
N PHE A 64 -9.18 8.64 -4.07
CA PHE A 64 -9.89 9.03 -2.85
C PHE A 64 -10.07 10.56 -2.76
N LEU A 65 -9.21 11.34 -3.41
CA LEU A 65 -9.23 12.80 -3.39
C LEU A 65 -10.16 13.41 -4.46
N HIS A 66 -10.55 12.64 -5.47
CA HIS A 66 -11.44 13.02 -6.58
C HIS A 66 -12.75 12.24 -6.51
#